data_AF-A0A920J3D7-F1
#
_entry.id   AF-A0A920J3D7-F1
#
_cell.length_a   1.000
_cell.length_b   1.000
_cell.length_c   1.000
_cell.angle_alpha   90.00
_cell.angle_beta   90.00
_cell.angle_gamma   90.00
#
_symmetry.space_group_name_H-M   'P 1'
#
loop_
_entity.id
_entity.type
_entity.pdbx_description
1 polymer ?
#
loop_
_entity_poly.entity_id
_entity_poly.type
_entity_poly.pdbx_seq_one_letter_code
_entity_poly.pdbx_strand_id
1 'polypeptide(L)'
;MSGLFKLNKVKSLKGFAKIKKDLSIEVTDEEGSLNLITADNIVLATGSKPAELDFSPTDQKSIITSKEALSLKQIPSQIIIIGSGAIGLEIGSIWSRLGSKVILLEELEQLLPQADRQVSTFSHEDF
;
A
#
# COMPACT_ATOMS: atom_id res chain seq x y z
N MET A 1 18.15 1.89 -5.08
CA MET A 1 18.14 0.46 -5.50
C MET A 1 19.33 0.09 -6.38
N SER A 2 19.65 0.87 -7.41
CA SER A 2 20.75 0.57 -8.37
C SER A 2 22.14 0.39 -7.73
N GLY A 3 22.49 1.16 -6.70
CA GLY A 3 23.79 1.07 -6.03
C GLY A 3 24.03 -0.27 -5.33
N LEU A 4 23.09 -0.72 -4.49
CA LEU A 4 23.19 -1.99 -3.75
C LEU A 4 23.20 -3.20 -4.70
N PHE A 5 22.39 -3.19 -5.75
CA PHE A 5 22.33 -4.29 -6.72
C PHE A 5 23.66 -4.41 -7.48
N LYS A 6 24.24 -3.28 -7.91
CA LYS A 6 25.54 -3.26 -8.59
C LYS A 6 26.66 -3.79 -7.68
N LEU A 7 26.70 -3.36 -6.41
CA LEU A 7 27.67 -3.85 -5.43
C LEU A 7 27.60 -5.36 -5.23
N ASN A 8 26.38 -5.92 -5.24
CA ASN A 8 26.14 -7.35 -5.05
C ASN A 8 26.05 -8.14 -6.37
N LYS A 9 26.41 -7.54 -7.52
CA LYS A 9 26.39 -8.16 -8.85
C LYS A 9 25.01 -8.75 -9.23
N VAL A 10 23.94 -8.15 -8.71
CA VAL A 10 22.55 -8.53 -9.03
C VAL A 10 22.14 -7.90 -10.36
N LYS A 11 21.73 -8.73 -11.32
CA LYS A 11 21.17 -8.26 -12.59
C LYS A 11 19.73 -7.80 -12.37
N SER A 12 19.47 -6.50 -12.54
CA SER A 12 18.12 -5.95 -12.53
C SER A 12 17.51 -6.05 -13.93
N LEU A 13 16.31 -6.63 -14.02
CA LEU A 13 15.47 -6.57 -15.21
C LEU A 13 14.27 -5.68 -14.89
N LYS A 14 14.03 -4.65 -15.71
CA LYS A 14 12.86 -3.78 -15.57
C LYS A 14 11.78 -4.30 -16.49
N GLY A 15 10.60 -4.56 -15.95
CA GLY A 15 9.48 -5.06 -16.71
C GLY A 15 8.48 -5.83 -15.86
N PHE A 16 7.36 -6.21 -16.48
CA PHE A 16 6.39 -7.12 -15.88
C PHE A 16 6.83 -8.56 -16.11
N ALA A 17 6.96 -9.33 -15.03
CA ALA A 17 7.40 -10.72 -15.08
C ALA A 17 6.22 -11.68 -14.88
N LYS A 18 6.15 -12.71 -15.72
CA LYS A 18 5.15 -13.78 -15.62
C LYS A 18 5.82 -15.15 -15.70
N ILE A 19 5.51 -16.02 -14.74
CA ILE A 19 5.97 -17.41 -14.75
C ILE A 19 5.06 -18.21 -15.71
N LYS A 20 5.67 -18.90 -16.67
CA LYS A 20 4.98 -19.82 -17.59
C LYS A 20 4.86 -21.22 -17.00
N LYS A 21 4.08 -22.07 -17.66
CA LYS A 21 3.82 -23.45 -17.23
C LYS A 21 5.09 -24.31 -17.12
N ASP A 22 6.09 -24.00 -17.94
CA ASP A 22 7.39 -24.68 -17.97
C ASP A 22 8.41 -24.07 -16.99
N LEU A 23 7.97 -23.21 -16.07
CA LEU A 23 8.80 -22.45 -15.12
C LEU A 23 9.77 -21.45 -15.76
N SER A 24 9.69 -21.22 -17.07
CA SER A 24 10.34 -20.06 -17.68
C SER A 24 9.64 -18.77 -17.25
N ILE A 25 10.39 -17.67 -17.19
CA ILE A 25 9.86 -16.36 -16.82
C ILE A 25 9.89 -15.48 -18.07
N GLU A 26 8.74 -14.95 -18.44
CA GLU A 26 8.59 -13.93 -19.47
C GLU A 26 8.66 -12.56 -18.82
N VAL A 27 9.57 -11.72 -19.29
CA VAL A 27 9.71 -10.33 -18.86
C VAL A 27 9.34 -9.42 -20.02
N THR A 28 8.26 -8.68 -19.86
CA THR A 28 7.83 -7.62 -20.78
C THR A 28 8.39 -6.30 -20.30
N ASP A 29 9.29 -5.67 -21.07
CA ASP A 29 9.82 -4.35 -20.72
C ASP A 29 8.83 -3.21 -21.00
N GLU A 30 9.22 -1.98 -20.68
CA GLU A 30 8.38 -0.77 -20.85
C GLU A 30 8.06 -0.47 -22.33
N GLU A 31 8.88 -0.96 -23.27
CA GLU A 31 8.68 -0.81 -24.71
C GLU A 31 7.83 -1.95 -25.30
N GLY A 32 7.44 -2.92 -24.47
CA GLY A 32 6.64 -4.09 -24.86
C GLY A 32 7.47 -5.25 -25.42
N SER A 33 8.80 -5.17 -25.39
CA SER A 33 9.67 -6.26 -25.86
C SER A 33 9.67 -7.40 -24.84
N LEU A 34 9.62 -8.64 -25.36
CA LEU A 34 9.56 -9.86 -24.55
C LEU A 34 10.94 -10.51 -24.44
N ASN A 35 11.38 -10.74 -23.20
CA ASN A 35 12.58 -11.48 -22.88
C ASN A 35 12.21 -12.74 -22.10
N LEU A 36 12.68 -13.90 -22.57
CA LEU A 36 12.50 -15.16 -21.86
C LEU A 36 13.76 -15.45 -21.03
N ILE A 37 13.58 -15.75 -19.75
CA ILE A 37 14.66 -16.15 -18.84
C ILE A 37 14.31 -17.47 -18.16
N THR A 38 15.34 -18.21 -17.79
CA THR A 38 15.25 -19.42 -16.98
C THR A 38 16.01 -19.21 -15.67
N ALA A 39 15.60 -19.91 -14.63
CA ALA A 39 16.26 -19.91 -13.33
C ALA A 39 16.04 -21.26 -12.65
N ASP A 40 17.01 -21.70 -11.86
CA ASP A 40 16.89 -22.94 -11.08
C ASP A 40 15.89 -22.79 -9.93
N ASN A 41 15.78 -21.59 -9.37
CA ASN A 41 14.92 -21.27 -8.24
C ASN A 41 14.22 -19.92 -8.47
N ILE A 42 12.97 -19.83 -8.03
CA ILE A 42 12.14 -18.63 -8.19
C ILE A 42 11.55 -18.22 -6.84
N VAL A 43 11.76 -16.96 -6.48
CA VAL A 43 11.17 -16.35 -5.27
C VAL A 43 10.11 -15.33 -5.69
N LEU A 44 8.86 -15.55 -5.27
CA LEU A 44 7.76 -14.62 -5.50
C LEU A 44 7.74 -13.55 -4.42
N ALA A 45 8.01 -12.30 -4.81
CA ALA A 45 8.04 -11.14 -3.92
C ALA A 45 7.31 -9.94 -4.53
N THR A 46 6.10 -10.17 -5.06
CA THR A 46 5.31 -9.16 -5.80
C THR A 46 4.65 -8.09 -4.91
N GLY A 47 4.74 -8.24 -3.59
CA GLY A 47 4.10 -7.33 -2.64
C GLY A 47 2.58 -7.47 -2.59
N SER A 48 1.91 -6.40 -2.16
CA SER A 48 0.46 -6.30 -2.02
C SER A 48 -0.07 -4.99 -2.65
N LYS A 49 -1.39 -4.85 -2.74
CA LYS A 49 -2.08 -3.63 -3.16
C LYS A 49 -3.19 -3.27 -2.15
N PRO A 50 -3.61 -1.99 -2.07
CA PRO A 50 -4.77 -1.61 -1.26
C PRO A 50 -6.00 -2.45 -1.63
N ALA A 51 -6.81 -2.79 -0.64
CA ALA A 51 -8.10 -3.42 -0.87
C ALA A 51 -9.05 -2.43 -1.55
N GLU A 52 -9.78 -2.88 -2.55
CA GLU A 52 -10.79 -2.09 -3.25
C GLU A 52 -12.17 -2.42 -2.68
N LEU A 53 -13.00 -1.39 -2.47
CA LEU A 53 -14.38 -1.54 -2.01
C LEU A 53 -15.31 -1.41 -3.23
N ASP A 54 -16.08 -2.45 -3.53
CA ASP A 54 -16.93 -2.52 -4.74
C ASP A 54 -17.89 -1.33 -4.87
N PHE A 55 -18.45 -0.85 -3.75
CA PHE A 55 -19.38 0.28 -3.72
C PHE A 55 -18.70 1.65 -3.72
N SER A 56 -17.38 1.70 -3.54
CA SER A 56 -16.60 2.94 -3.41
C SER A 56 -15.25 2.82 -4.14
N PRO A 57 -15.26 2.68 -5.48
CA PRO A 57 -14.02 2.60 -6.25
C PRO A 57 -13.20 3.88 -6.11
N THR A 58 -11.87 3.73 -6.10
CA THR A 58 -10.94 4.86 -6.01
C THR A 58 -11.01 5.72 -7.25
N ASP A 59 -11.20 7.04 -7.08
CA ASP A 59 -11.23 8.03 -8.18
C ASP A 59 -9.96 8.90 -8.23
N GLN A 60 -9.02 8.68 -7.30
CA GLN A 60 -7.77 9.42 -7.13
C GLN A 60 -7.95 10.93 -6.88
N LYS A 61 -9.16 11.36 -6.50
CA LYS A 61 -9.52 12.75 -6.25
C LYS A 61 -10.16 12.93 -4.88
N SER A 62 -11.27 12.25 -4.64
CA SER A 62 -12.06 12.33 -3.40
C SER A 62 -12.09 11.00 -2.66
N ILE A 63 -12.10 9.89 -3.41
CA ILE A 63 -11.94 8.53 -2.89
C ILE A 63 -10.53 8.09 -3.26
N ILE A 64 -9.69 8.02 -2.24
CA ILE A 64 -8.25 7.87 -2.37
C ILE A 64 -7.72 6.75 -1.48
N THR A 65 -6.55 6.20 -1.81
CA THR A 65 -5.85 5.25 -0.94
C THR A 65 -4.80 5.96 -0.09
N SER A 66 -4.12 5.21 0.77
CA SER A 66 -3.00 5.71 1.57
C SER A 66 -1.91 6.38 0.74
N LYS A 67 -1.72 5.94 -0.51
CA LYS A 67 -0.71 6.50 -1.42
C LYS A 67 -1.02 7.95 -1.78
N GLU A 68 -2.23 8.23 -2.25
CA GLU A 68 -2.64 9.58 -2.64
C GLU A 68 -2.84 10.46 -1.41
N ALA A 69 -3.32 9.88 -0.31
CA ALA A 69 -3.48 10.58 0.97
C ALA A 69 -2.15 11.08 1.57
N LEU A 70 -0.98 10.58 1.13
CA LEU A 70 0.32 11.14 1.52
C LEU A 70 0.80 12.28 0.59
N SER A 71 0.14 12.47 -0.54
CA SER A 71 0.56 13.40 -1.61
C SER A 71 -0.46 14.52 -1.87
N LEU A 72 -1.44 14.71 -0.97
CA LEU A 72 -2.40 15.80 -1.07
C LEU A 72 -1.67 17.15 -1.02
N LYS A 73 -2.04 18.05 -1.93
CA LYS A 73 -1.41 19.38 -2.05
C LYS A 73 -1.94 20.41 -1.06
N GLN A 74 -3.07 20.12 -0.43
CA GLN A 74 -3.77 21.00 0.49
C GLN A 74 -4.28 20.19 1.66
N ILE A 75 -4.36 20.83 2.83
CA ILE A 75 -4.93 20.23 4.03
C ILE A 75 -6.45 20.19 3.86
N PRO A 76 -7.08 19.02 3.81
CA PRO A 76 -8.53 18.94 3.70
C PRO A 76 -9.18 19.47 4.98
N SER A 77 -10.31 20.16 4.87
CA SER A 77 -11.06 20.60 6.06
C SER A 77 -11.58 19.41 6.86
N GLN A 78 -11.95 18.33 6.18
CA GLN A 78 -12.36 17.06 6.77
C GLN A 78 -11.86 15.89 5.93
N ILE A 79 -11.43 14.81 6.61
CA ILE A 79 -11.07 13.55 5.97
C ILE A 79 -11.79 12.39 6.68
N ILE A 80 -12.39 11.50 5.88
CA ILE A 80 -13.01 10.27 6.35
C ILE A 80 -12.06 9.13 6.02
N ILE A 81 -11.76 8.29 7.00
CA ILE A 81 -10.90 7.13 6.86
C ILE A 81 -11.73 5.89 7.14
N ILE A 82 -11.78 4.98 6.17
CA ILE A 82 -12.47 3.71 6.29
C ILE A 82 -11.43 2.65 6.66
N GLY A 83 -11.60 2.03 7.82
CA GLY A 83 -10.66 1.09 8.43
C GLY A 83 -9.69 1.78 9.40
N SER A 84 -9.65 1.28 10.63
CA SER A 84 -8.87 1.80 11.76
C SER A 84 -7.65 0.92 12.12
N GLY A 85 -7.11 0.24 11.11
CA GLY A 85 -5.79 -0.40 11.22
C GLY A 85 -4.65 0.62 11.33
N ALA A 86 -3.42 0.12 11.47
CA ALA A 86 -2.23 0.97 11.65
C ALA A 86 -2.12 2.08 10.61
N ILE A 87 -2.31 1.77 9.31
CA ILE A 87 -2.26 2.75 8.22
C ILE A 87 -3.32 3.85 8.40
N GLY A 88 -4.55 3.48 8.75
CA GLY A 88 -5.65 4.41 8.92
C GLY A 88 -5.39 5.38 10.07
N LEU A 89 -4.89 4.88 11.21
CA LEU A 89 -4.55 5.71 12.37
C LEU A 89 -3.30 6.57 12.14
N GLU A 90 -2.29 6.08 11.42
CA GLU A 90 -1.12 6.88 11.06
C GLU A 90 -1.50 8.06 10.16
N ILE A 91 -2.29 7.81 9.12
CA ILE A 91 -2.77 8.86 8.21
C ILE A 91 -3.73 9.81 8.92
N GLY A 92 -4.65 9.28 9.73
CA GLY A 92 -5.53 10.08 10.57
C GLY A 92 -4.75 10.99 11.51
N SER A 93 -3.74 10.47 12.19
CA SER A 93 -2.84 11.24 13.04
C SER A 93 -2.16 12.38 12.30
N ILE A 94 -1.63 12.12 11.09
CA ILE A 94 -0.97 13.14 10.27
C ILE A 94 -1.94 14.27 9.95
N TRP A 95 -3.12 13.95 9.42
CA TRP A 95 -4.08 14.96 8.98
C TRP A 95 -4.74 15.70 10.14
N SER A 96 -5.04 15.01 11.24
CA SER A 96 -5.51 15.63 12.48
C SER A 96 -4.53 16.69 12.99
N ARG A 97 -3.23 16.35 13.06
CA ARG A 97 -2.16 17.28 13.49
C ARG A 97 -1.97 18.46 12.55
N LEU A 98 -2.31 18.31 11.26
CA LEU A 98 -2.30 19.40 10.29
C LEU A 98 -3.57 20.27 10.34
N GLY A 99 -4.57 19.89 11.14
CA GLY A 99 -5.80 20.66 11.37
C GLY A 99 -7.03 20.17 10.62
N SER A 100 -6.95 19.02 9.94
CA SER A 100 -8.13 18.39 9.36
C SER A 100 -9.02 17.81 10.45
N LYS A 101 -10.35 17.95 10.31
CA LYS A 101 -11.28 17.13 11.09
C LYS A 101 -11.22 15.69 10.58
N VAL A 102 -10.80 14.75 11.41
CA VAL A 102 -10.70 13.33 11.04
C VAL A 102 -11.92 12.57 11.54
N ILE A 103 -12.48 11.72 10.69
CA ILE A 103 -13.55 10.79 11.05
C ILE A 103 -13.08 9.39 10.68
N LEU A 104 -12.98 8.51 11.67
CA LEU A 104 -12.66 7.10 11.48
C LEU A 104 -13.97 6.30 11.41
N LEU A 105 -14.11 5.46 10.38
CA LEU A 105 -15.20 4.49 10.25
C LEU A 105 -14.59 3.10 10.34
N GLU A 106 -15.01 2.33 11.34
CA GLU A 106 -14.57 0.97 11.59
C GLU A 106 -15.79 0.06 11.74
N GLU A 107 -15.73 -1.12 11.12
CA GLU A 107 -16.78 -2.14 11.24
C GLU A 107 -16.57 -2.99 12.51
N LEU A 108 -15.31 -3.21 12.88
CA LEU A 108 -14.92 -3.98 14.06
C LEU A 108 -15.18 -3.22 15.36
N GLU A 109 -15.26 -3.96 16.46
CA GLU A 109 -15.59 -3.42 17.79
C GLU A 109 -14.52 -2.47 18.37
N GLN A 110 -13.29 -2.51 17.84
CA GLN A 110 -12.14 -1.81 18.42
C GLN A 110 -11.16 -1.30 17.35
N LEU A 111 -10.49 -0.16 17.60
CA LEU A 111 -9.37 0.31 16.78
C LEU A 111 -8.16 -0.65 16.90
N LEU A 112 -7.30 -0.75 15.89
CA LEU A 112 -6.14 -1.68 15.91
C LEU A 112 -6.53 -3.10 16.37
N PRO A 113 -7.43 -3.80 15.67
CA PRO A 113 -7.98 -5.08 16.12
C PRO A 113 -6.93 -6.19 16.31
N GLN A 114 -5.76 -6.04 15.71
CA GLN A 114 -4.63 -6.98 15.81
C GLN A 114 -3.66 -6.67 16.96
N ALA A 115 -3.82 -5.52 17.62
CA ALA A 115 -3.01 -5.15 18.77
C ALA A 115 -3.56 -5.75 20.06
N ASP A 116 -2.78 -5.67 21.14
CA ASP A 116 -3.27 -5.99 22.48
C ASP A 116 -4.47 -5.08 22.83
N ARG A 117 -5.45 -5.65 23.54
CA ARG A 117 -6.70 -4.95 23.88
C ARG A 117 -6.45 -3.67 24.67
N GLN A 118 -5.46 -3.62 25.56
CA GLN A 118 -5.15 -2.40 26.31
C GLN A 118 -4.63 -1.29 25.38
N VAL A 119 -3.80 -1.64 24.39
CA VAL A 119 -3.30 -0.69 23.39
C VAL A 119 -4.42 -0.19 22.49
N SER A 120 -5.29 -1.10 22.06
CA SER A 120 -6.49 -0.78 21.29
C SER A 120 -7.42 0.19 22.05
N THR A 121 -7.69 -0.09 23.32
CA THR A 121 -8.51 0.77 24.19
C THR A 121 -7.89 2.15 24.37
N PHE A 122 -6.59 2.23 24.65
CA PHE A 122 -5.88 3.51 24.77
C PHE A 122 -5.95 4.33 23.47
N SER A 123 -5.87 3.67 22.32
CA SER A 123 -5.95 4.35 21.01
C SER A 123 -7.29 5.05 20.76
N HIS A 124 -8.37 4.65 21.46
CA HIS A 124 -9.66 5.36 21.40
C HIS A 124 -9.65 6.70 22.14
N GLU A 125 -8.73 6.94 23.07
CA GLU A 125 -8.67 8.22 23.80
C GLU A 125 -8.06 9.34 22.95
N ASP A 126 -7.27 8.98 21.93
CA ASP A 126 -6.52 9.91 21.07
C ASP A 126 -7.30 10.37 19.81
N PHE A 127 -8.47 9.78 19.51
CA PHE A 127 -9.29 10.04 18.32
C PHE A 127 -10.77 10.29 18.65
#